data_AF-A0A7S3A264-F1
#
_entry.id   AF-A0A7S3A264-F1
#
_cell.length_a   1.000
_cell.length_b   1.000
_cell.length_c   1.000
_cell.angle_alpha   90.00
_cell.angle_beta   90.00
_cell.angle_gamma   90.00
#
_symmetry.space_group_name_H-M   'P 1'
#
loop_
_entity.id
_entity.type
_entity.pdbx_description
1 polymer ?
#
loop_
_entity_poly.entity_id
_entity_poly.type
_entity_poly.pdbx_seq_one_letter_code
_entity_poly.pdbx_strand_id
1 'polypeptide(L)'
;MDIRTLASDVLAFLDGQGLKQISLIGHSLGGKVAMVLALEFPERVKDLVVLDMPPGKTAGKMRNVYSAIQAMYNVDFHGLGDQRDVERVLEMNGIEDRRLRMFLLTNLTGAKDDTDDKKLSWKVNIQSIRDSVDQLQSFPEFETGTTYDKPALFAFGSKSPLSTAKK
;
A
#
# COMPACT_ATOMS: atom_id res chain seq x y z
N MET A 1 7.42 4.24 -8.83
CA MET A 1 6.30 4.94 -8.16
C MET A 1 6.72 5.20 -6.72
N ASP A 2 6.68 6.45 -6.27
CA ASP A 2 7.10 6.83 -4.91
C ASP A 2 5.95 7.48 -4.12
N ILE A 3 6.20 7.79 -2.84
CA ILE A 3 5.17 8.35 -1.95
C ILE A 3 4.73 9.75 -2.38
N ARG A 4 5.63 10.58 -2.93
CA ARG A 4 5.29 11.93 -3.42
C ARG A 4 4.36 11.87 -4.62
N THR A 5 4.63 10.94 -5.55
CA THR A 5 3.77 10.66 -6.69
C THR A 5 2.37 10.28 -6.21
N LEU A 6 2.28 9.34 -5.26
CA LEU A 6 0.99 8.93 -4.69
C LEU A 6 0.26 10.06 -3.95
N ALA A 7 0.98 10.94 -3.25
CA ALA A 7 0.37 12.11 -2.61
C ALA A 7 -0.16 13.11 -3.64
N SER A 8 0.57 13.32 -4.74
CA SER A 8 0.14 14.15 -5.86
C SER A 8 -1.09 13.59 -6.55
N ASP A 9 -1.21 12.26 -6.68
CA ASP A 9 -2.42 11.62 -7.20
C ASP A 9 -3.64 11.88 -6.31
N VAL A 10 -3.46 11.87 -4.98
CA VAL A 10 -4.54 12.24 -4.03
C VAL A 10 -4.90 13.71 -4.20
N LEU A 11 -3.92 14.61 -4.31
CA LEU A 11 -4.17 16.03 -4.56
C LEU A 11 -5.00 16.25 -5.83
N ALA A 12 -4.60 15.61 -6.93
CA ALA A 12 -5.31 15.67 -8.21
C ALA A 12 -6.75 15.12 -8.09
N PHE A 13 -6.95 14.05 -7.31
CA PHE A 13 -8.28 13.55 -7.00
C PHE A 13 -9.12 14.59 -6.24
N LEU A 14 -8.57 15.24 -5.21
CA LEU A 14 -9.27 16.28 -4.47
C LEU A 14 -9.68 17.45 -5.39
N ASP A 15 -8.79 17.87 -6.29
CA ASP A 15 -9.08 18.92 -7.27
C ASP A 15 -10.20 18.50 -8.22
N GLY A 16 -10.15 17.27 -8.75
CA GLY A 16 -11.20 16.71 -9.60
C GLY A 16 -12.56 16.58 -8.92
N GLN A 17 -12.58 16.44 -7.59
CA GLN A 17 -13.80 16.41 -6.79
C GLN A 17 -14.22 17.79 -6.25
N GLY A 18 -13.46 18.85 -6.50
CA GLY A 18 -13.71 20.19 -5.95
C GLY A 18 -13.53 20.29 -4.42
N LEU A 19 -12.82 19.34 -3.81
CA LEU A 19 -12.57 19.27 -2.38
C LEU A 19 -11.39 20.15 -1.99
N LYS A 20 -11.68 21.35 -1.47
CA LYS A 20 -10.65 22.33 -1.10
C LYS A 20 -9.85 21.92 0.14
N GLN A 21 -10.49 21.32 1.12
CA GLN A 21 -9.86 20.88 2.36
C GLN A 21 -10.59 19.67 2.94
N ILE A 22 -9.85 18.70 3.49
CA ILE A 22 -10.39 17.44 4.01
C ILE A 22 -9.83 17.07 5.38
N SER A 23 -10.57 16.26 6.14
CA SER A 23 -10.02 15.43 7.22
C SER A 23 -9.49 14.14 6.60
N LEU A 24 -8.25 13.76 6.88
CA LEU A 24 -7.57 12.68 6.17
C LEU A 24 -7.16 11.56 7.12
N ILE A 25 -7.54 10.34 6.78
CA ILE A 25 -7.13 9.12 7.49
C ILE A 25 -6.29 8.27 6.55
N GLY A 26 -5.06 7.95 6.96
CA GLY A 26 -4.15 7.09 6.23
C GLY A 26 -3.77 5.86 7.05
N HIS A 27 -3.95 4.67 6.48
CA HIS A 27 -3.55 3.39 7.11
C HIS A 27 -2.38 2.75 6.37
N SER A 28 -1.42 2.19 7.12
CA SER A 28 -0.23 1.53 6.57
C SER A 28 0.47 2.42 5.53
N LEU A 29 0.72 1.96 4.30
CA LEU A 29 1.33 2.78 3.23
C LEU A 29 0.54 4.08 2.98
N GLY A 30 -0.78 4.03 3.06
CA GLY A 30 -1.64 5.22 2.94
C GLY A 30 -1.41 6.24 4.05
N GLY A 31 -0.89 5.81 5.21
CA GLY A 31 -0.40 6.70 6.26
C GLY A 31 0.77 7.58 5.78
N LYS A 32 1.73 7.01 5.05
CA LYS A 32 2.83 7.80 4.47
C LYS A 32 2.35 8.78 3.42
N VAL A 33 1.45 8.34 2.54
CA VAL A 33 0.83 9.21 1.53
C VAL A 33 0.10 10.38 2.21
N ALA A 34 -0.68 10.10 3.25
CA ALA A 34 -1.39 11.12 4.00
C ALA A 34 -0.45 12.10 4.72
N MET A 35 0.63 11.60 5.34
CA MET A 35 1.65 12.44 5.96
C MET A 35 2.34 13.34 4.93
N VAL A 36 2.73 12.82 3.77
CA VAL A 36 3.39 13.60 2.71
C VAL A 36 2.43 14.65 2.13
N LEU A 37 1.17 14.30 1.86
CA LEU A 37 0.17 15.28 1.42
C LEU A 37 -0.03 16.40 2.44
N ALA A 38 -0.07 16.08 3.74
CA ALA A 38 -0.22 17.06 4.80
C ALA A 38 1.01 17.98 4.95
N LEU A 39 2.23 17.46 4.70
CA LEU A 39 3.46 18.26 4.76
C LEU A 39 3.64 19.16 3.53
N GLU A 40 3.33 18.66 2.33
CA GLU A 40 3.52 19.42 1.08
C GLU A 40 2.36 20.37 0.79
N PHE A 41 1.15 20.02 1.20
CA PHE A 41 -0.08 20.78 0.93
C PHE A 41 -0.90 20.96 2.22
N PRO A 42 -0.32 21.59 3.27
CA PRO A 42 -0.94 21.68 4.58
C PRO A 42 -2.30 22.38 4.55
N GLU A 43 -2.57 23.27 3.60
CA GLU A 43 -3.87 23.93 3.41
C GLU A 43 -4.99 22.95 3.02
N ARG A 44 -4.65 21.83 2.37
CA ARG A 44 -5.59 20.80 1.89
C ARG A 44 -6.02 19.82 2.97
N VAL A 45 -5.25 19.72 4.04
CA VAL A 45 -5.54 18.81 5.16
C VAL A 45 -5.92 19.65 6.38
N LYS A 46 -7.11 19.41 6.92
CA LYS A 46 -7.63 20.04 8.13
C LYS A 46 -7.07 19.37 9.38
N ASP A 47 -7.15 18.04 9.39
CA ASP A 47 -6.71 17.17 10.47
C ASP A 47 -6.30 15.81 9.88
N LEU A 48 -5.34 15.17 10.53
CA LEU A 48 -4.69 13.96 10.04
C LEU A 48 -4.80 12.83 11.08
N VAL A 49 -5.18 11.63 10.63
CA VAL A 49 -5.09 10.40 11.44
C VAL A 49 -4.22 9.40 10.70
N VAL A 50 -3.14 8.95 11.34
CA VAL A 50 -2.23 7.94 10.81
C VAL A 50 -2.35 6.66 11.61
N LEU A 51 -2.72 5.58 10.92
CA LEU A 51 -2.94 4.26 11.50
C LEU A 51 -1.80 3.31 11.11
N ASP A 52 -1.06 2.88 12.12
CA ASP A 52 -0.02 1.84 12.08
C ASP A 52 1.11 2.08 11.06
N MET A 53 1.55 3.33 10.94
CA MET A 53 2.65 3.69 10.04
C MET A 53 3.46 4.88 10.57
N PRO A 54 4.77 4.72 10.87
CA PRO A 54 5.61 5.85 11.27
C PRO A 54 6.13 6.65 10.06
N PRO A 55 6.48 7.93 10.24
CA PRO A 55 7.26 8.68 9.25
C PRO A 55 8.69 8.14 9.23
N GLY A 56 9.07 7.42 8.17
CA GLY A 56 10.42 6.91 8.01
C GLY A 56 10.53 5.63 7.18
N LYS A 57 11.77 5.13 7.07
CA LYS A 57 12.07 3.87 6.39
C LYS A 57 11.50 2.69 7.20
N THR A 58 10.75 1.84 6.52
CA THR A 58 10.15 0.62 7.07
C THR A 58 10.83 -0.66 6.56
N ALA A 59 11.99 -0.51 5.91
CA ALA A 59 12.78 -1.61 5.37
C ALA A 59 13.11 -2.65 6.46
N GLY A 60 13.05 -3.94 6.09
CA GLY A 60 13.28 -5.06 7.01
C GLY A 60 12.12 -5.38 7.97
N LYS A 61 11.24 -4.43 8.28
CA LYS A 61 10.04 -4.65 9.11
C LYS A 61 8.86 -5.23 8.33
N MET A 62 8.89 -5.15 7.00
CA MET A 62 7.81 -5.57 6.10
C MET A 62 8.21 -6.74 5.17
N ARG A 63 9.03 -7.67 5.67
CA ARG A 63 9.46 -8.86 4.88
C ARG A 63 8.27 -9.66 4.33
N ASN A 64 7.21 -9.81 5.12
CA ASN A 64 6.00 -10.54 4.70
C ASN A 64 5.27 -9.85 3.54
N VAL A 65 5.36 -8.52 3.42
CA VAL A 65 4.78 -7.77 2.30
C VAL A 65 5.59 -8.04 1.03
N TYR A 66 6.92 -8.04 1.14
CA TYR A 66 7.79 -8.36 -0.01
C TYR A 66 7.57 -9.79 -0.50
N SER A 67 7.51 -10.78 0.40
CA SER A 67 7.24 -12.17 0.00
C SER A 67 5.86 -12.33 -0.63
N ALA A 68 4.82 -11.65 -0.11
CA ALA A 68 3.50 -11.64 -0.72
C ALA A 68 3.51 -11.05 -2.15
N ILE A 69 4.19 -9.93 -2.36
CA ILE A 69 4.32 -9.31 -3.69
C ILE A 69 5.03 -10.25 -4.67
N GLN A 70 6.13 -10.89 -4.26
CA GLN A 70 6.85 -11.86 -5.10
C GLN A 70 5.99 -13.08 -5.40
N ALA A 71 5.28 -13.63 -4.40
CA ALA A 71 4.40 -14.78 -4.57
C ALA A 71 3.25 -14.49 -5.54
N MET A 72 2.66 -13.30 -5.48
CA MET A 72 1.65 -12.85 -6.44
C MET A 72 2.23 -12.64 -7.84
N TYR A 73 3.41 -12.02 -7.94
CA TYR A 73 4.08 -11.77 -9.21
C TYR A 73 4.42 -13.07 -9.96
N ASN A 74 4.79 -14.12 -9.23
CA ASN A 74 5.15 -15.42 -9.78
C ASN A 74 3.96 -16.32 -10.12
N VAL A 75 2.71 -15.84 -10.00
CA VAL A 75 1.55 -16.61 -10.45
C VAL A 75 1.49 -16.58 -11.98
N ASP A 76 1.72 -17.73 -12.61
CA ASP A 76 1.32 -17.95 -13.99
C ASP A 76 -0.15 -18.36 -14.01
N PHE A 77 -0.97 -17.56 -14.69
CA PHE A 77 -2.41 -17.78 -14.79
C PHE A 77 -2.81 -18.79 -15.87
N HIS A 78 -1.87 -19.27 -16.70
CA HIS A 78 -2.19 -20.29 -17.70
C HIS A 78 -2.74 -21.56 -17.05
N GLY A 79 -3.90 -22.01 -17.52
CA GLY A 79 -4.55 -23.23 -17.04
C GLY A 79 -5.19 -23.12 -15.65
N LEU A 80 -5.15 -21.96 -14.98
CA LEU A 80 -5.85 -21.75 -13.71
C LEU A 80 -7.31 -21.38 -13.98
N GLY A 81 -8.23 -22.22 -13.50
CA GLY A 81 -9.66 -22.10 -13.80
C GLY A 81 -10.44 -21.32 -12.75
N ASP A 82 -10.03 -21.42 -11.49
CA ASP A 82 -10.74 -20.77 -10.38
C ASP A 82 -9.82 -20.26 -9.25
N GLN A 83 -10.44 -19.63 -8.26
CA GLN A 83 -9.74 -19.08 -7.09
C GLN A 83 -8.96 -20.14 -6.29
N ARG A 84 -9.43 -21.41 -6.25
CA ARG A 84 -8.77 -22.48 -5.50
C ARG A 84 -7.47 -22.89 -6.17
N ASP A 85 -7.40 -22.83 -7.49
CA ASP A 85 -6.16 -23.06 -8.23
C ASP A 85 -5.12 -22.01 -7.86
N VAL A 86 -5.49 -20.73 -7.89
CA VAL A 86 -4.60 -19.62 -7.51
C VAL A 86 -4.20 -19.71 -6.04
N GLU A 87 -5.11 -20.11 -5.14
CA GLU A 87 -4.78 -20.29 -3.72
C GLU A 87 -3.67 -21.34 -3.53
N ARG A 88 -3.77 -22.49 -4.22
CA ARG A 88 -2.74 -23.54 -4.17
C ARG A 88 -1.40 -23.03 -4.70
N VAL A 89 -1.39 -22.26 -5.77
CA VAL A 89 -0.16 -21.65 -6.31
C VAL A 89 0.44 -20.67 -5.28
N LEU A 90 -0.36 -19.83 -4.62
CA LEU A 90 0.13 -18.93 -3.57
C LEU A 90 0.74 -19.69 -2.38
N GLU A 91 0.14 -20.81 -1.99
CA GLU A 91 0.69 -21.70 -0.97
C GLU A 91 2.03 -22.30 -1.41
N MET A 92 2.11 -22.84 -2.63
CA MET A 92 3.36 -23.35 -3.22
C MET A 92 4.44 -22.26 -3.35
N ASN A 93 4.03 -21.01 -3.54
CA ASN A 93 4.92 -19.84 -3.58
C ASN A 93 5.32 -19.33 -2.17
N GLY A 94 5.03 -20.09 -1.10
CA GLY A 94 5.52 -19.84 0.25
C GLY A 94 4.61 -18.97 1.12
N ILE A 95 3.36 -18.73 0.71
CA ILE A 95 2.37 -18.03 1.55
C ILE A 95 1.62 -19.05 2.40
N GLU A 96 2.25 -19.51 3.49
CA GLU A 96 1.70 -20.54 4.39
C GLU A 96 0.44 -20.07 5.14
N ASP A 97 0.35 -18.79 5.49
CA ASP A 97 -0.82 -18.24 6.18
C ASP A 97 -2.02 -18.14 5.22
N ARG A 98 -2.98 -19.04 5.39
CA ARG A 98 -4.23 -19.05 4.64
C ARG A 98 -4.99 -17.72 4.74
N ARG A 99 -4.96 -17.03 5.89
CA ARG A 99 -5.64 -15.71 6.02
C ARG A 99 -5.00 -14.69 5.10
N LEU A 100 -3.67 -14.68 5.02
CA LEU A 100 -2.94 -13.84 4.07
C LEU A 100 -3.29 -14.23 2.62
N ARG A 101 -3.30 -15.53 2.26
CA ARG A 101 -3.72 -15.97 0.92
C ARG A 101 -5.11 -15.45 0.55
N MET A 102 -6.09 -15.63 1.44
CA MET A 102 -7.45 -15.17 1.20
C MET A 102 -7.53 -13.65 1.05
N PHE A 103 -6.72 -12.90 1.80
CA PHE A 103 -6.59 -11.46 1.62
C PHE A 103 -6.00 -11.10 0.25
N LEU A 104 -4.92 -11.75 -0.19
CA LEU A 104 -4.31 -11.50 -1.51
C LEU A 104 -5.31 -11.79 -2.65
N LEU A 105 -6.08 -12.88 -2.52
CA LEU A 105 -7.10 -13.28 -3.50
C LEU A 105 -8.26 -12.29 -3.66
N THR A 106 -8.43 -11.31 -2.77
CA THR A 106 -9.38 -10.20 -3.00
C THR A 106 -9.02 -9.36 -4.23
N ASN A 107 -7.75 -9.42 -4.64
CA ASN A 107 -7.23 -8.81 -5.87
C ASN A 107 -7.43 -9.68 -7.11
N LEU A 108 -7.98 -10.90 -7.01
CA LEU A 108 -8.24 -11.75 -8.17
C LEU A 108 -9.46 -11.21 -8.95
N THR A 109 -9.38 -11.23 -10.27
CA THR A 109 -10.46 -10.87 -11.20
C THR A 109 -10.42 -11.78 -12.42
N GLY A 110 -11.50 -11.78 -13.23
CA GLY A 110 -11.45 -12.34 -14.57
C GLY A 110 -10.44 -11.59 -15.44
N ALA A 111 -9.78 -12.31 -16.35
CA ALA A 111 -8.84 -11.71 -17.30
C ALA A 111 -9.56 -10.65 -18.17
N LYS A 112 -8.86 -9.54 -18.45
CA LYS A 112 -9.40 -8.46 -19.28
C LYS A 112 -9.32 -8.75 -20.79
N ASP A 113 -8.36 -9.57 -21.18
CA ASP A 113 -8.14 -10.02 -22.56
C ASP A 113 -8.27 -11.55 -22.60
N ASP A 114 -9.20 -12.06 -23.41
CA ASP A 114 -9.46 -13.50 -23.59
C ASP A 114 -8.53 -14.07 -24.67
N THR A 115 -7.23 -13.87 -24.48
CA THR A 115 -6.18 -14.40 -25.34
C THR A 115 -5.18 -15.18 -24.47
N ASP A 116 -4.77 -16.36 -24.94
CA ASP A 116 -3.85 -17.30 -24.27
C ASP A 116 -4.40 -18.03 -23.03
N ASP A 117 -5.57 -18.68 -23.08
CA ASP A 117 -6.05 -19.61 -22.03
C ASP A 117 -6.13 -19.06 -20.58
N LYS A 118 -5.91 -17.75 -20.37
CA LYS A 118 -5.94 -17.08 -19.08
C LYS A 118 -7.35 -16.63 -18.77
N LYS A 119 -7.97 -17.26 -17.77
CA LYS A 119 -9.30 -16.88 -17.27
C LYS A 119 -9.25 -15.85 -16.15
N LEU A 120 -8.08 -15.69 -15.54
CA LEU A 120 -7.89 -14.95 -14.29
C LEU A 120 -6.70 -13.99 -14.40
N SER A 121 -6.75 -12.90 -13.63
CA SER A 121 -5.64 -11.97 -13.49
C SER A 121 -5.72 -11.21 -12.15
N TRP A 122 -4.65 -10.49 -11.81
CA TRP A 122 -4.68 -9.53 -10.71
C TRP A 122 -5.36 -8.21 -11.14
N LYS A 123 -6.18 -7.64 -10.25
CA LYS A 123 -6.76 -6.29 -10.39
C LYS A 123 -5.68 -5.21 -10.32
N VAL A 124 -4.69 -5.45 -9.47
CA VAL A 124 -3.58 -4.53 -9.23
C VAL A 124 -2.43 -4.81 -10.20
N ASN A 125 -1.71 -3.76 -10.56
CA ASN A 125 -0.47 -3.88 -11.33
C ASN A 125 0.65 -4.38 -10.40
N ILE A 126 0.72 -5.70 -10.22
CA ILE A 126 1.68 -6.32 -9.30
C ILE A 126 3.13 -6.08 -9.73
N GLN A 127 3.39 -5.99 -11.04
CA GLN A 127 4.72 -5.67 -11.57
C GLN A 127 5.17 -4.28 -11.13
N SER A 128 4.34 -3.25 -11.34
CA SER A 128 4.69 -1.89 -10.92
C SER A 128 4.88 -1.77 -9.40
N ILE A 129 4.10 -2.51 -8.60
CA ILE A 129 4.25 -2.55 -7.14
C ILE A 129 5.59 -3.19 -6.77
N ARG A 130 5.94 -4.31 -7.39
CA ARG A 130 7.22 -5.02 -7.20
C ARG A 130 8.40 -4.12 -7.53
N ASP A 131 8.37 -3.48 -8.69
CA ASP A 131 9.46 -2.63 -9.17
C ASP A 131 9.64 -1.36 -8.32
N SER A 132 8.61 -0.96 -7.57
CA SER A 132 8.61 0.25 -6.75
C SER A 132 8.70 -0.02 -5.25
N VAL A 133 8.75 -1.28 -4.81
CA VAL A 133 8.53 -1.65 -3.40
C VAL A 133 9.52 -0.95 -2.45
N ASP A 134 10.78 -0.82 -2.85
CA ASP A 134 11.80 -0.17 -2.03
C ASP A 134 11.54 1.33 -1.86
N GLN A 135 11.10 2.01 -2.93
CA GLN A 135 10.70 3.41 -2.88
C GLN A 135 9.47 3.59 -1.99
N LEU A 136 8.48 2.71 -2.08
CA LEU A 136 7.27 2.74 -1.26
C LEU A 136 7.57 2.46 0.24
N GLN A 137 8.62 1.71 0.53
CA GLN A 137 9.10 1.48 1.90
C GLN A 137 9.93 2.66 2.46
N SER A 138 10.31 3.62 1.62
CA SER A 138 11.00 4.83 2.06
C SER A 138 10.01 5.90 2.57
N PHE A 139 10.56 7.02 3.01
CA PHE A 139 9.82 8.26 3.28
C PHE A 139 10.65 9.39 2.67
N PRO A 140 10.05 10.34 1.93
CA PRO A 140 10.81 11.37 1.23
C PRO A 140 11.51 12.31 2.21
N GLU A 141 12.61 12.90 1.75
CA GLU A 141 13.34 13.90 2.51
C GLU A 141 12.62 15.25 2.42
N PHE A 142 12.63 15.99 3.52
CA PHE A 142 12.07 17.33 3.65
C PHE A 142 13.14 18.27 4.18
N GLU A 143 12.99 19.57 3.93
CA GLU A 143 13.85 20.58 4.52
C GLU A 143 13.78 20.50 6.05
N THR A 144 14.93 20.70 6.71
CA THR A 144 15.00 20.71 8.17
C THR A 144 14.04 21.76 8.73
N GLY A 145 13.14 21.34 9.62
CA GLY A 145 12.13 22.21 10.22
C GLY A 145 10.78 22.20 9.49
N THR A 146 10.61 21.41 8.42
CA THR A 146 9.28 21.17 7.84
C THR A 146 8.36 20.50 8.87
N THR A 147 7.26 21.16 9.21
CA THR A 147 6.25 20.66 10.16
C THR A 147 4.84 20.74 9.61
N TYR A 148 3.94 19.94 10.19
CA TYR A 148 2.50 20.05 10.01
C TYR A 148 1.89 20.41 11.37
N ASP A 149 1.52 21.68 11.54
CA ASP A 149 1.16 22.25 12.86
C ASP A 149 -0.34 22.12 13.20
N LYS A 150 -1.10 21.45 12.34
CA LYS A 150 -2.54 21.18 12.55
C LYS A 150 -2.74 19.86 13.32
N PRO A 151 -3.96 19.58 13.82
CA PRO A 151 -4.23 18.36 14.58
C PRO A 151 -3.82 17.09 13.83
N ALA A 152 -3.00 16.27 14.50
CA ALA A 152 -2.56 14.98 13.99
C ALA A 152 -2.61 13.91 15.09
N LEU A 153 -3.27 12.79 14.80
CA LEU A 153 -3.35 11.63 15.69
C LEU A 153 -2.59 10.46 15.06
N PHE A 154 -1.70 9.83 15.84
CA PHE A 154 -1.02 8.61 15.46
C PHE A 154 -1.49 7.47 16.35
N ALA A 155 -2.02 6.40 15.75
CA ALA A 155 -2.45 5.20 16.47
C ALA A 155 -1.74 3.98 15.91
N PHE A 156 -1.15 3.17 16.80
CA PHE A 156 -0.40 1.97 16.43
C PHE A 156 -1.03 0.74 17.05
N GLY A 157 -0.96 -0.39 16.34
CA GLY A 157 -1.34 -1.67 16.91
C GLY A 157 -0.45 -2.01 18.11
N SER A 158 -1.02 -2.49 19.22
CA SER A 158 -0.27 -2.80 20.45
C SER A 158 0.80 -3.90 20.30
N LYS A 159 0.72 -4.67 19.21
CA LYS A 159 1.68 -5.72 18.81
C LYS A 159 2.35 -5.43 17.46
N SER A 160 2.21 -4.22 16.93
CA SER A 160 2.77 -3.88 15.63
C SER A 160 4.29 -3.75 15.70
N PRO A 161 5.05 -4.39 14.78
CA PRO A 161 6.50 -4.20 14.69
C PRO A 161 6.87 -2.80 14.18
N LEU A 162 5.89 -2.05 13.64
CA LEU A 162 6.06 -0.69 13.16
C LEU A 162 5.94 0.35 14.28
N SER A 163 5.39 -0.02 15.44
CA SER A 163 5.36 0.85 16.61
C SER A 163 6.78 1.23 17.03
N THR A 164 7.03 2.53 17.13
CA THR A 164 8.29 3.09 17.66
C THR A 164 8.17 3.49 19.13
N ALA A 165 6.96 3.43 19.71
CA ALA A 165 6.75 3.67 21.12
C ALA A 165 7.39 2.52 21.92
N LYS A 166 8.44 2.83 22.69
CA LYS A 166 8.86 1.96 23.79
C LYS A 166 7.67 1.80 24.73
N LYS A 167 7.31 0.55 25.05
CA LYS A 167 6.44 0.28 26.19
C LYS A 167 7.11 0.74 27.48
#